data_AF-A0A1Y1VNZ7-F1
#
_entry.id   AF-A0A1Y1VNZ7-F1
#
_cell.length_a   1.000
_cell.length_b   1.000
_cell.length_c   1.000
_cell.angle_alpha   90.00
_cell.angle_beta   90.00
_cell.angle_gamma   90.00
#
_symmetry.space_group_name_H-M   'P 1'
#
loop_
_entity.id
_entity.type
_entity.pdbx_description
1 polymer ?
#
loop_
_entity_poly.entity_id
_entity_poly.type
_entity_poly.pdbx_seq_one_letter_code
_entity_poly.pdbx_strand_id
1 'polypeptide(L)'
;MNALKILLLILFNVIVTIAGAVYKVNVESKLNIRSKASTSSSIVGSLKNNDYIYVTSVSNGWAKFYKGYCSTQYLTKVTINPNYKTTTSLNFRTGPSTSYNAISTLVSGTVVTYYGRDPFNSSWGVTGNGYCSMTYLIPKGSSTIIPSTQNSGRIELTTQLLKQYDYPNEYAPGCTIKKYGCCITSITMALNRIQNKLNTPYDIAKKMAFSNCGAYHSSFNDLGFKIVNSPSLQIVLNSLRAGRIVPYGAINTSGNQHWVAVYGYTGDYKTLKSSDFLIYDPAYSRTKLSEHLNAFSISYMALIYN
;
A
#
# COMPACT_ATOMS: atom_id res chain seq x y z
N MET A 1 31.81 -21.54 -60.25
CA MET A 1 32.11 -20.16 -59.83
C MET A 1 30.80 -19.50 -59.39
N ASN A 2 30.78 -18.98 -58.17
CA ASN A 2 29.80 -18.07 -57.53
C ASN A 2 28.36 -18.55 -57.27
N ALA A 3 28.18 -19.20 -56.11
CA ALA A 3 26.92 -19.11 -55.36
C ALA A 3 26.87 -17.73 -54.66
N LEU A 4 26.00 -16.85 -55.17
CA LEU A 4 25.72 -15.54 -54.61
C LEU A 4 24.99 -15.71 -53.25
N LYS A 5 25.72 -15.57 -52.14
CA LYS A 5 25.12 -15.44 -50.80
C LYS A 5 24.44 -14.08 -50.69
N ILE A 6 23.12 -14.05 -50.86
CA ILE A 6 22.29 -12.91 -50.49
C ILE A 6 22.25 -12.85 -48.96
N LEU A 7 23.04 -11.94 -48.38
CA LEU A 7 22.97 -11.60 -46.97
C LEU A 7 21.73 -10.72 -46.75
N LEU A 8 20.64 -11.33 -46.28
CA LEU A 8 19.42 -10.64 -45.89
C LEU A 8 19.71 -9.82 -44.61
N LEU A 9 19.97 -8.52 -44.75
CA LEU A 9 20.07 -7.61 -43.61
C LEU A 9 18.65 -7.34 -43.07
N ILE A 10 18.20 -8.16 -42.12
CA ILE A 10 16.98 -7.88 -41.36
C ILE A 10 17.32 -6.72 -40.42
N LEU A 11 16.88 -5.51 -40.78
CA LEU A 11 16.87 -4.35 -39.89
C LEU A 11 15.90 -4.63 -38.73
N PHE A 12 16.39 -5.26 -37.66
CA PHE A 12 15.70 -5.21 -36.38
C PHE A 12 15.75 -3.76 -35.88
N ASN A 13 14.61 -3.07 -35.91
CA ASN A 13 14.39 -1.92 -35.05
C ASN A 13 14.42 -2.42 -33.60
N VAL A 14 15.62 -2.55 -33.03
CA VAL A 14 15.78 -2.74 -31.60
C VAL A 14 15.40 -1.42 -30.97
N ILE A 15 14.16 -1.32 -30.50
CA ILE A 15 13.78 -0.27 -29.56
C ILE A 15 14.62 -0.53 -28.31
N VAL A 16 15.76 0.17 -28.20
CA VAL A 16 16.56 0.19 -26.98
C VAL A 16 15.71 0.93 -25.94
N THR A 17 14.88 0.19 -25.22
CA THR A 17 14.25 0.69 -24.00
C THR A 17 15.38 0.94 -23.02
N ILE A 18 15.66 2.22 -22.73
CA ILE A 18 16.57 2.60 -21.65
C ILE A 18 15.89 2.12 -20.36
N ALA A 19 16.30 0.96 -19.85
CA ALA A 19 15.78 0.42 -18.61
C ALA A 19 16.24 1.32 -17.46
N GLY A 20 15.35 2.18 -16.97
CA GLY A 20 15.59 2.95 -15.76
C GLY A 20 15.71 2.04 -14.54
N ALA A 21 16.25 2.58 -13.46
CA ALA A 21 16.45 1.84 -12.21
C ALA A 21 15.84 2.59 -11.03
N VAL A 22 15.43 1.86 -10.00
CA VAL A 22 14.86 2.46 -8.79
C VAL A 22 15.97 2.73 -7.78
N TYR A 23 15.93 3.92 -7.19
CA TYR A 23 16.82 4.37 -6.14
C TYR A 23 16.02 4.79 -4.91
N LYS A 24 16.59 4.51 -3.74
CA LYS A 24 16.11 4.97 -2.44
C LYS A 24 16.96 6.14 -1.97
N VAL A 25 16.34 7.17 -1.43
CA VAL A 25 17.01 8.34 -0.88
C VAL A 25 17.56 8.03 0.51
N ASN A 26 18.82 8.39 0.73
CA ASN A 26 19.53 8.28 2.02
C ASN A 26 20.09 9.66 2.42
N VAL A 27 19.37 10.36 3.30
CA VAL A 27 19.74 11.68 3.81
C VAL A 27 19.26 11.85 5.25
N GLU A 28 19.91 12.72 6.03
CA GLU A 28 19.45 13.05 7.38
C GLU A 28 18.28 14.05 7.35
N SER A 29 18.30 15.02 6.43
CA SER A 29 17.29 16.09 6.37
C SER A 29 16.49 16.05 5.08
N LYS A 30 17.07 16.46 3.95
CA LYS A 30 16.42 16.48 2.63
C LYS A 30 17.43 16.44 1.49
N LEU A 31 17.00 15.92 0.35
CA LEU A 31 17.75 15.93 -0.91
C LEU A 31 17.11 16.92 -1.88
N ASN A 32 17.85 17.95 -2.30
CA ASN A 32 17.35 18.92 -3.27
C ASN A 32 17.18 18.30 -4.67
N ILE A 33 16.07 18.61 -5.33
CA ILE A 33 15.84 18.36 -6.75
C ILE A 33 16.15 19.65 -7.50
N ARG A 34 16.94 19.57 -8.55
CA ARG A 34 17.40 20.70 -9.33
C ARG A 34 16.93 20.64 -10.77
N SER A 35 16.81 21.81 -11.40
CA SER A 35 16.37 21.95 -12.80
C SER A 35 17.38 21.40 -13.80
N LYS A 36 18.67 21.38 -13.47
CA LYS A 36 19.76 20.82 -14.30
C LYS A 36 20.71 19.97 -13.45
N ALA A 37 21.57 19.19 -14.10
CA ALA A 37 22.64 18.41 -13.50
C ALA A 37 23.81 19.31 -13.02
N SER A 38 23.52 20.26 -12.13
CA SER A 38 24.50 21.20 -11.58
C SER A 38 24.06 21.74 -10.23
N THR A 39 25.01 21.93 -9.31
CA THR A 39 24.79 22.57 -8.00
C THR A 39 24.45 24.06 -8.09
N SER A 40 24.77 24.72 -9.19
CA SER A 40 24.41 26.13 -9.46
C SER A 40 23.01 26.31 -10.04
N SER A 41 22.35 25.22 -10.45
CA SER A 41 21.00 25.30 -11.02
C SER A 41 19.91 25.43 -9.95
N SER A 42 18.77 26.03 -10.34
CA SER A 42 17.66 26.29 -9.43
C SER A 42 17.12 25.01 -8.78
N ILE A 43 16.76 25.13 -7.51
CA ILE A 43 16.09 24.06 -6.75
C ILE A 43 14.60 24.10 -7.13
N VAL A 44 14.06 22.97 -7.59
CA VAL A 44 12.67 22.82 -8.05
C VAL A 44 11.84 21.90 -7.16
N GLY A 45 12.44 21.39 -6.08
CA GLY A 45 11.78 20.55 -5.10
C GLY A 45 12.77 19.88 -4.16
N SER A 46 12.28 18.96 -3.34
CA SER A 46 13.10 18.14 -2.45
C SER A 46 12.51 16.77 -2.22
N LEU A 47 13.36 15.78 -1.96
CA LEU A 47 13.02 14.43 -1.52
C LEU A 47 13.36 14.28 -0.03
N LYS A 48 12.60 13.44 0.66
CA LYS A 48 12.81 13.05 2.06
C LYS A 48 13.62 11.76 2.14
N ASN A 49 14.18 11.50 3.33
CA ASN A 49 14.80 10.21 3.60
C ASN A 49 13.83 9.05 3.34
N ASN A 50 14.32 7.96 2.76
CA ASN A 50 13.55 6.77 2.35
C ASN A 50 12.55 6.94 1.19
N ASP A 51 12.47 8.12 0.55
CA ASP A 51 11.72 8.24 -0.71
C ASP A 51 12.31 7.32 -1.78
N TYR A 52 11.45 6.79 -2.67
CA TYR A 52 11.86 6.03 -3.84
C TYR A 52 11.65 6.86 -5.10
N ILE A 53 12.58 6.76 -6.05
CA ILE A 53 12.48 7.40 -7.36
C ILE A 53 12.88 6.43 -8.48
N TYR A 54 12.22 6.54 -9.63
CA TYR A 54 12.61 5.83 -10.84
C TYR A 54 13.53 6.72 -11.68
N VAL A 55 14.81 6.35 -11.74
CA VAL A 55 15.86 7.11 -12.42
C VAL A 55 16.00 6.62 -13.85
N THR A 56 15.84 7.55 -14.79
CA THR A 56 15.90 7.29 -16.23
C THR A 56 17.32 7.37 -16.80
N SER A 57 18.21 8.11 -16.15
CA SER A 57 19.62 8.20 -16.52
C SER A 57 20.48 8.65 -15.34
N VAL A 58 21.72 8.17 -15.31
CA VAL A 58 22.76 8.65 -14.40
C VAL A 58 23.94 9.13 -15.23
N SER A 59 24.44 10.34 -14.97
CA SER A 59 25.63 10.89 -15.62
C SER A 59 26.33 11.88 -14.71
N ASN A 60 27.66 11.79 -14.61
CA ASN A 60 28.50 12.73 -13.86
C ASN A 60 28.01 13.00 -12.42
N GLY A 61 27.56 11.96 -11.71
CA GLY A 61 27.05 12.07 -10.33
C GLY A 61 25.63 12.64 -10.19
N TRP A 62 24.89 12.78 -11.29
CA TRP A 62 23.50 13.24 -11.30
C TRP A 62 22.55 12.16 -11.80
N ALA A 63 21.50 11.92 -11.04
CA ALA A 63 20.37 11.09 -11.41
C ALA A 63 19.25 11.97 -11.98
N LYS A 64 18.71 11.59 -13.15
CA LYS A 64 17.56 12.25 -13.78
C LYS A 64 16.29 11.43 -13.58
N PHE A 65 15.23 12.10 -13.13
CA PHE A 65 13.88 11.57 -13.07
C PHE A 65 12.86 12.63 -13.48
N TYR A 66 11.57 12.31 -13.49
CA TYR A 66 10.54 13.17 -14.08
C TYR A 66 10.46 14.58 -13.48
N LYS A 67 10.88 14.77 -12.22
CA LYS A 67 10.83 16.06 -11.51
C LYS A 67 12.11 16.90 -11.66
N GLY A 68 13.20 16.31 -12.15
CA GLY A 68 14.48 17.01 -12.32
C GLY A 68 15.69 16.13 -12.04
N TYR A 69 16.74 16.74 -11.49
CA TYR A 69 18.03 16.11 -11.22
C TYR A 69 18.37 16.13 -9.73
N CYS A 70 18.91 15.05 -9.21
CA CYS A 70 19.44 15.00 -7.84
C CYS A 70 20.80 14.29 -7.82
N SER A 71 21.60 14.56 -6.78
CA SER A 71 22.93 13.99 -6.67
C SER A 71 22.86 12.50 -6.31
N THR A 72 23.62 11.67 -7.02
CA THR A 72 23.68 10.22 -6.79
C THR A 72 24.34 9.84 -5.46
N GLN A 73 25.12 10.75 -4.86
CA GLN A 73 25.78 10.48 -3.57
C GLN A 73 24.80 10.19 -2.44
N TYR A 74 23.56 10.64 -2.58
CA TYR A 74 22.47 10.46 -1.60
C TYR A 74 21.45 9.39 -2.03
N LEU A 75 21.81 8.57 -3.03
CA LEU A 75 20.93 7.58 -3.60
C LEU A 75 21.56 6.18 -3.51
N THR A 76 20.78 5.22 -3.06
CA THR A 76 21.14 3.80 -3.08
C THR A 76 20.28 3.09 -4.12
N LYS A 77 20.89 2.45 -5.11
CA LYS A 77 20.15 1.62 -6.07
C LYS A 77 19.54 0.44 -5.32
N VAL A 78 18.24 0.20 -5.50
CA VAL A 78 17.53 -0.87 -4.80
C VAL A 78 17.01 -1.88 -5.81
N THR A 79 17.19 -3.16 -5.49
CA THR A 79 16.57 -4.27 -6.21
C THR A 79 15.93 -5.18 -5.17
N ILE A 80 14.62 -5.38 -5.26
CA ILE A 80 13.89 -6.32 -4.40
C ILE A 80 13.12 -7.33 -5.24
N ASN A 81 12.78 -8.45 -4.62
CA ASN A 81 11.99 -9.49 -5.27
C ASN A 81 10.62 -8.95 -5.67
N PRO A 82 10.08 -9.38 -6.83
CA PRO A 82 8.74 -8.99 -7.24
C PRO A 82 7.70 -9.35 -6.18
N ASN A 83 6.89 -8.36 -5.82
CA ASN A 83 6.04 -8.35 -4.62
C ASN A 83 4.61 -7.87 -4.91
N TYR A 84 4.31 -7.45 -6.15
CA TYR A 84 2.99 -7.04 -6.60
C TYR A 84 2.63 -7.70 -7.93
N LYS A 85 1.37 -7.59 -8.34
CA LYS A 85 0.89 -7.96 -9.68
C LYS A 85 -0.15 -6.98 -10.19
N THR A 86 -0.22 -6.85 -11.50
CA THR A 86 -1.24 -6.03 -12.18
C THR A 86 -2.62 -6.69 -12.10
N THR A 87 -3.68 -5.87 -12.02
CA THR A 87 -5.08 -6.36 -12.03
C THR A 87 -5.78 -6.17 -13.38
N THR A 88 -5.16 -5.40 -14.27
CA THR A 88 -5.63 -5.11 -15.63
C THR A 88 -4.42 -4.87 -16.53
N SER A 89 -4.64 -4.64 -17.83
CA SER A 89 -3.62 -4.09 -18.71
C SER A 89 -3.23 -2.69 -18.24
N LEU A 90 -2.01 -2.56 -17.73
CA LEU A 90 -1.55 -1.37 -17.01
C LEU A 90 -0.36 -0.74 -17.71
N ASN A 91 -0.50 0.56 -17.99
CA ASN A 91 0.59 1.39 -18.47
C ASN A 91 1.57 1.74 -17.35
N PHE A 92 2.86 1.54 -17.61
CA PHE A 92 3.96 2.03 -16.82
C PHE A 92 4.61 3.20 -17.55
N ARG A 93 4.89 4.28 -16.84
CA ARG A 93 5.16 5.59 -17.44
C ARG A 93 6.44 6.20 -16.89
N THR A 94 6.93 7.20 -17.61
CA THR A 94 8.12 7.97 -17.20
C THR A 94 7.88 8.90 -16.01
N GLY A 95 6.62 9.13 -15.62
CA GLY A 95 6.25 9.93 -14.46
C GLY A 95 4.82 9.65 -13.95
N PRO A 96 4.43 10.19 -12.78
CA PRO A 96 3.22 9.82 -12.04
C PRO A 96 1.96 10.57 -12.52
N SER A 97 1.67 10.51 -13.82
CA SER A 97 0.41 10.96 -14.41
C SER A 97 0.18 10.30 -15.79
N THR A 98 -1.04 10.38 -16.31
CA THR A 98 -1.38 9.89 -17.65
C THR A 98 -0.79 10.73 -18.78
N SER A 99 -0.31 11.96 -18.50
CA SER A 99 0.34 12.82 -19.49
C SER A 99 1.81 12.46 -19.73
N TYR A 100 2.42 11.63 -18.87
CA TYR A 100 3.76 11.10 -19.12
C TYR A 100 3.73 9.94 -20.11
N ASN A 101 4.77 9.84 -20.94
CA ASN A 101 4.92 8.78 -21.94
C ASN A 101 4.88 7.39 -21.28
N ALA A 102 4.19 6.46 -21.94
CA ALA A 102 4.23 5.06 -21.56
C ALA A 102 5.59 4.46 -21.96
N ILE A 103 6.24 3.79 -21.01
CA ILE A 103 7.44 2.97 -21.21
C ILE A 103 7.00 1.60 -21.72
N SER A 104 5.99 1.03 -21.08
CA SER A 104 5.43 -0.28 -21.41
C SER A 104 3.99 -0.41 -20.95
N THR A 105 3.29 -1.40 -21.51
CA THR A 105 2.00 -1.88 -20.98
C THR A 105 2.18 -3.33 -20.56
N LEU A 106 1.85 -3.65 -19.31
CA LEU A 106 1.87 -5.03 -18.83
C LEU A 106 0.43 -5.52 -18.65
N VAL A 107 0.14 -6.71 -19.17
CA VAL A 107 -1.20 -7.33 -19.09
C VAL A 107 -1.56 -7.70 -17.65
N SER A 108 -2.84 -7.96 -17.39
CA SER A 108 -3.32 -8.41 -16.07
C SER A 108 -2.59 -9.67 -15.58
N GLY A 109 -2.36 -9.76 -14.27
CA GLY A 109 -1.66 -10.88 -13.63
C GLY A 109 -0.14 -10.83 -13.72
N THR A 110 0.44 -9.90 -14.50
CA THR A 110 1.89 -9.73 -14.60
C THR A 110 2.46 -9.33 -13.25
N VAL A 111 3.41 -10.13 -12.76
CA VAL A 111 4.11 -9.87 -11.50
C VAL A 111 5.13 -8.74 -11.71
N VAL A 112 5.14 -7.78 -10.79
CA VAL A 112 6.01 -6.60 -10.83
C VAL A 112 6.63 -6.33 -9.47
N THR A 113 7.72 -5.56 -9.48
CA THR A 113 8.36 -5.06 -8.26
C THR A 113 7.89 -3.64 -7.96
N TYR A 114 7.22 -3.46 -6.82
CA TYR A 114 6.77 -2.18 -6.28
C TYR A 114 7.64 -1.78 -5.09
N TYR A 115 8.15 -0.55 -5.09
CA TYR A 115 9.09 -0.05 -4.08
C TYR A 115 8.44 0.92 -3.10
N GLY A 116 7.48 1.73 -3.54
CA GLY A 116 6.82 2.73 -2.71
C GLY A 116 5.96 3.68 -3.53
N ARG A 117 5.27 4.60 -2.86
CA ARG A 117 4.49 5.66 -3.52
C ARG A 117 5.42 6.71 -4.12
N ASP A 118 4.95 7.37 -5.17
CA ASP A 118 5.60 8.58 -5.65
C ASP A 118 5.55 9.67 -4.56
N PRO A 119 6.67 10.35 -4.26
CA PRO A 119 6.72 11.35 -3.18
C PRO A 119 5.80 12.56 -3.39
N PHE A 120 5.35 12.83 -4.62
CA PHE A 120 4.56 14.01 -4.98
C PHE A 120 3.12 13.66 -5.38
N ASN A 121 2.85 12.40 -5.71
CA ASN A 121 1.54 11.91 -6.08
C ASN A 121 1.31 10.49 -5.53
N SER A 122 0.74 10.43 -4.33
CA SER A 122 0.47 9.16 -3.63
C SER A 122 -0.48 8.20 -4.36
N SER A 123 -1.18 8.62 -5.41
CA SER A 123 -1.99 7.70 -6.24
C SER A 123 -1.15 6.85 -7.20
N TRP A 124 0.14 7.17 -7.35
CA TRP A 124 1.07 6.48 -8.23
C TRP A 124 2.17 5.76 -7.43
N GLY A 125 2.63 4.64 -7.96
CA GLY A 125 3.67 3.81 -7.39
C GLY A 125 4.95 3.88 -8.21
N VAL A 126 6.08 3.82 -7.52
CA VAL A 126 7.42 3.65 -8.10
C VAL A 126 7.68 2.15 -8.21
N THR A 127 7.90 1.68 -9.43
CA THR A 127 8.11 0.26 -9.74
C THR A 127 9.39 0.04 -10.53
N GLY A 128 9.81 -1.22 -10.66
CA GLY A 128 10.93 -1.58 -11.54
C GLY A 128 10.69 -1.26 -13.02
N ASN A 129 9.44 -1.00 -13.42
CA ASN A 129 9.04 -0.72 -14.79
C ASN A 129 8.71 0.77 -15.03
N GLY A 130 8.93 1.64 -14.03
CA GLY A 130 8.52 3.04 -14.05
C GLY A 130 7.36 3.32 -13.10
N TYR A 131 6.59 4.36 -13.41
CA TYR A 131 5.46 4.80 -12.59
C TYR A 131 4.14 4.20 -13.08
N CYS A 132 3.30 3.71 -12.18
CA CYS A 132 1.95 3.25 -12.54
C CYS A 132 0.91 3.66 -11.48
N SER A 133 -0.37 3.65 -11.84
CA SER A 133 -1.44 3.88 -10.87
C SER A 133 -1.53 2.73 -9.88
N MET A 134 -1.61 3.07 -8.60
CA MET A 134 -1.73 2.10 -7.50
C MET A 134 -3.12 1.49 -7.38
N THR A 135 -4.11 1.99 -8.13
CA THR A 135 -5.43 1.36 -8.24
C THR A 135 -5.34 -0.02 -8.91
N TYR A 136 -4.33 -0.23 -9.74
CA TYR A 136 -4.22 -1.41 -10.61
C TYR A 136 -3.08 -2.36 -10.22
N LEU A 137 -2.53 -2.21 -9.01
CA LEU A 137 -1.53 -3.10 -8.43
C LEU A 137 -2.04 -3.69 -7.11
N ILE A 138 -1.79 -4.99 -6.91
CA ILE A 138 -2.08 -5.70 -5.65
C ILE A 138 -0.88 -6.59 -5.24
N PRO A 139 -0.71 -6.92 -3.96
CA PRO A 139 0.39 -7.77 -3.51
C PRO A 139 0.44 -9.15 -4.22
N LYS A 140 1.66 -9.62 -4.48
CA LYS A 140 1.93 -10.96 -5.02
C LYS A 140 1.55 -11.99 -3.95
N GLY A 141 0.63 -12.89 -4.27
CA GLY A 141 0.06 -13.86 -3.33
C GLY A 141 -1.38 -13.53 -2.88
N SER A 142 -1.91 -12.36 -3.24
CA SER A 142 -3.36 -12.13 -3.20
C SER A 142 -4.01 -12.92 -4.34
N SER A 143 -4.83 -13.93 -4.05
CA SER A 143 -5.53 -14.71 -5.09
C SER A 143 -6.34 -13.78 -6.00
N THR A 144 -6.04 -13.81 -7.29
CA THR A 144 -6.82 -13.13 -8.33
C THR A 144 -7.92 -14.06 -8.77
N ILE A 145 -9.10 -13.85 -8.20
CA ILE A 145 -10.34 -13.89 -8.97
C ILE A 145 -10.95 -12.53 -8.57
N ILE A 146 -11.17 -11.54 -9.43
CA ILE A 146 -12.04 -11.55 -10.60
C ILE A 146 -11.70 -10.31 -11.49
N PRO A 147 -11.81 -10.42 -12.83
CA PRO A 147 -11.69 -9.33 -13.81
C PRO A 147 -12.56 -8.09 -13.56
N SER A 148 -12.12 -6.95 -14.08
CA SER A 148 -12.76 -5.63 -14.02
C SER A 148 -14.10 -5.51 -14.79
N THR A 149 -14.89 -6.58 -14.89
CA THR A 149 -16.20 -6.61 -15.59
C THR A 149 -17.33 -7.24 -14.78
N GLN A 150 -17.09 -7.69 -13.54
CA GLN A 150 -18.15 -8.29 -12.72
C GLN A 150 -18.79 -7.23 -11.80
N ASN A 151 -20.11 -7.07 -11.91
CA ASN A 151 -20.93 -6.13 -11.13
C ASN A 151 -21.05 -6.56 -9.64
N SER A 152 -20.56 -7.74 -9.27
CA SER A 152 -20.54 -8.27 -7.90
C SER A 152 -19.37 -9.25 -7.73
N GLY A 153 -18.97 -9.54 -6.49
CA GLY A 153 -17.93 -10.54 -6.23
C GLY A 153 -17.59 -10.71 -4.75
N ARG A 154 -17.25 -11.95 -4.38
CA ARG A 154 -16.84 -12.31 -3.02
C ARG A 154 -15.35 -12.04 -2.83
N ILE A 155 -15.02 -11.20 -1.86
CA ILE A 155 -13.67 -10.97 -1.37
C ILE A 155 -13.63 -11.52 0.05
N GLU A 156 -12.73 -12.46 0.33
CA GLU A 156 -12.47 -12.94 1.69
C GLU A 156 -10.96 -13.11 1.89
N LEU A 157 -10.42 -12.34 2.83
CA LEU A 157 -9.01 -12.37 3.17
C LEU A 157 -8.83 -13.24 4.41
N THR A 158 -8.46 -14.50 4.21
CA THR A 158 -8.23 -15.47 5.29
C THR A 158 -7.09 -15.00 6.20
N THR A 159 -7.37 -14.83 7.49
CA THR A 159 -6.38 -14.67 8.57
C THR A 159 -6.88 -15.40 9.81
N GLN A 160 -6.01 -15.61 10.79
CA GLN A 160 -6.43 -16.18 12.07
C GLN A 160 -7.33 -15.18 12.80
N LEU A 161 -8.53 -15.62 13.20
CA LEU A 161 -9.36 -14.86 14.14
C LEU A 161 -8.67 -14.83 15.50
N LEU A 162 -8.41 -13.63 16.00
CA LEU A 162 -7.86 -13.39 17.33
C LEU A 162 -8.94 -12.76 18.21
N LYS A 163 -9.20 -13.33 19.39
CA LYS A 163 -10.10 -12.75 20.40
C LYS A 163 -9.27 -12.04 21.45
N GLN A 164 -9.65 -10.81 21.80
CA GLN A 164 -8.87 -10.02 22.75
C GLN A 164 -8.80 -10.70 24.13
N TYR A 165 -9.86 -11.44 24.52
CA TYR A 165 -9.97 -12.08 25.83
C TYR A 165 -8.95 -13.19 26.07
N ASP A 166 -8.35 -13.72 25.00
CA ASP A 166 -7.33 -14.78 25.06
C ASP A 166 -5.95 -14.23 25.44
N TYR A 167 -5.80 -12.90 25.52
CA TYR A 167 -4.53 -12.23 25.76
C TYR A 167 -4.60 -11.38 27.04
N PRO A 168 -4.21 -11.92 28.21
CA PRO A 168 -4.29 -11.18 29.48
C PRO A 168 -3.18 -10.13 29.65
N ASN A 169 -2.20 -10.06 28.72
CA ASN A 169 -1.01 -9.25 28.85
C ASN A 169 -1.30 -7.75 28.98
N GLU A 170 -0.56 -7.08 29.86
CA GLU A 170 -0.59 -5.63 30.07
C GLU A 170 0.31 -4.90 29.07
N TYR A 171 -0.24 -3.93 28.34
CA TYR A 171 0.47 -3.17 27.30
C TYR A 171 0.76 -1.70 27.69
N ALA A 172 0.11 -1.20 28.73
CA ALA A 172 0.35 0.09 29.37
C ALA A 172 -0.11 -0.01 30.83
N PRO A 173 0.38 0.84 31.76
CA PRO A 173 0.02 0.76 33.18
C PRO A 173 -1.50 0.66 33.42
N GLY A 174 -1.95 -0.47 33.96
CA GLY A 174 -3.36 -0.79 34.23
C GLY A 174 -4.20 -1.23 33.01
N CYS A 175 -3.59 -1.35 31.83
CA CYS A 175 -4.26 -1.61 30.56
C CYS A 175 -3.87 -2.98 29.98
N THR A 176 -4.80 -3.94 29.98
CA THR A 176 -4.57 -5.27 29.40
C THR A 176 -5.25 -5.43 28.04
N ILE A 177 -4.67 -6.27 27.16
CA ILE A 177 -5.29 -6.60 25.87
C ILE A 177 -6.70 -7.18 26.08
N LYS A 178 -6.85 -8.08 27.05
CA LYS A 178 -8.15 -8.67 27.44
C LYS A 178 -9.24 -7.62 27.66
N LYS A 179 -8.92 -6.52 28.34
CA LYS A 179 -9.91 -5.52 28.73
C LYS A 179 -10.09 -4.40 27.70
N TYR A 180 -9.02 -3.95 27.05
CA TYR A 180 -9.01 -2.74 26.21
C TYR A 180 -8.43 -2.94 24.80
N GLY A 181 -8.08 -4.17 24.43
CA GLY A 181 -7.25 -4.47 23.26
C GLY A 181 -7.97 -4.65 21.93
N CYS A 182 -9.23 -4.22 21.75
CA CYS A 182 -9.96 -4.42 20.49
C CYS A 182 -9.24 -3.77 19.30
N CYS A 183 -8.68 -2.56 19.49
CA CYS A 183 -7.91 -1.85 18.48
C CYS A 183 -6.63 -2.62 18.11
N ILE A 184 -5.82 -2.96 19.12
CA ILE A 184 -4.55 -3.71 18.94
C ILE A 184 -4.81 -5.05 18.26
N THR A 185 -5.84 -5.77 18.68
CA THR A 185 -6.20 -7.10 18.15
C THR A 185 -6.65 -7.01 16.68
N SER A 186 -7.45 -5.98 16.34
CA SER A 186 -7.87 -5.72 14.96
C SER A 186 -6.71 -5.36 14.04
N ILE A 187 -5.80 -4.50 14.52
CA ILE A 187 -4.54 -4.17 13.83
C ILE A 187 -3.69 -5.41 13.63
N THR A 188 -3.60 -6.29 14.63
CA THR A 188 -2.81 -7.53 14.57
C THR A 188 -3.32 -8.47 13.49
N MET A 189 -4.63 -8.71 13.44
CA MET A 189 -5.23 -9.54 12.38
C MET A 189 -4.93 -8.98 10.98
N ALA A 190 -4.98 -7.65 10.83
CA ALA A 190 -4.63 -7.00 9.58
C ALA A 190 -3.16 -7.16 9.21
N LEU A 191 -2.25 -6.84 10.14
CA LEU A 191 -0.80 -6.95 9.91
C LEU A 191 -0.35 -8.40 9.67
N ASN A 192 -0.94 -9.37 10.35
CA ASN A 192 -0.64 -10.79 10.12
C ASN A 192 -0.99 -11.19 8.68
N ARG A 193 -2.13 -10.74 8.16
CA ARG A 193 -2.50 -10.99 6.76
C ARG A 193 -1.58 -10.28 5.77
N ILE A 194 -1.29 -9.01 6.05
CA ILE A 194 -0.55 -8.12 5.13
C ILE A 194 0.92 -8.50 5.05
N GLN A 195 1.52 -8.85 6.19
CA GLN A 195 2.95 -9.15 6.31
C GLN A 195 3.25 -10.65 6.29
N ASN A 196 2.22 -11.50 6.21
CA ASN A 196 2.32 -12.96 6.30
C ASN A 196 3.07 -13.40 7.57
N LYS A 197 2.58 -12.95 8.73
CA LYS A 197 3.16 -13.23 10.06
C LYS A 197 2.09 -13.78 11.00
N LEU A 198 2.53 -14.34 12.13
CA LEU A 198 1.68 -14.85 13.21
C LEU A 198 1.99 -14.13 14.52
N ASN A 199 1.93 -12.80 14.51
CA ASN A 199 2.13 -12.01 15.72
C ASN A 199 0.93 -12.16 16.65
N THR A 200 1.17 -12.11 17.96
CA THR A 200 0.10 -11.91 18.95
C THR A 200 -0.27 -10.43 19.05
N PRO A 201 -1.44 -10.08 19.62
CA PRO A 201 -1.76 -8.68 19.93
C PRO A 201 -0.70 -8.02 20.82
N TYR A 202 -0.10 -8.77 21.74
CA TYR A 202 0.97 -8.25 22.59
C TYR A 202 2.24 -7.91 21.81
N ASP A 203 2.60 -8.68 20.78
CA ASP A 203 3.74 -8.38 19.91
C ASP A 203 3.56 -7.11 19.08
N ILE A 204 2.32 -6.79 18.72
CA ILE A 204 1.99 -5.53 18.05
C ILE A 204 1.95 -4.39 19.06
N ALA A 205 1.39 -4.59 20.26
CA ALA A 205 1.33 -3.58 21.29
C ALA A 205 2.73 -3.05 21.67
N LYS A 206 3.74 -3.92 21.76
CA LYS A 206 5.14 -3.53 22.02
C LYS A 206 5.74 -2.57 20.97
N LYS A 207 5.12 -2.42 19.80
CA LYS A 207 5.55 -1.53 18.72
C LYS A 207 4.73 -0.23 18.69
N MET A 208 3.85 -0.03 19.65
CA MET A 208 2.92 1.09 19.73
C MET A 208 3.18 1.89 21.00
N ALA A 209 2.75 3.15 21.00
CA ALA A 209 2.76 4.02 22.15
C ALA A 209 1.32 4.38 22.56
N PHE A 210 1.09 4.56 23.87
CA PHE A 210 -0.24 4.67 24.47
C PHE A 210 -0.37 5.81 25.48
N SER A 211 -1.60 6.28 25.67
CA SER A 211 -2.05 7.18 26.75
C SER A 211 -3.41 6.71 27.26
N ASN A 212 -3.55 6.51 28.58
CA ASN A 212 -4.82 6.10 29.20
C ASN A 212 -5.52 4.93 28.47
N CYS A 213 -4.76 3.87 28.20
CA CYS A 213 -5.14 2.69 27.40
C CYS A 213 -5.41 2.93 25.90
N GLY A 214 -5.52 4.16 25.43
CA GLY A 214 -5.68 4.52 24.02
C GLY A 214 -4.34 4.58 23.28
N ALA A 215 -4.32 4.12 22.03
CA ALA A 215 -3.13 4.20 21.18
C ALA A 215 -2.94 5.61 20.62
N TYR A 216 -1.70 6.11 20.59
CA TYR A 216 -1.40 7.35 19.87
C TYR A 216 -1.51 7.14 18.35
N HIS A 217 -1.97 8.17 17.64
CA HIS A 217 -2.06 8.16 16.18
C HIS A 217 -0.72 7.91 15.49
N SER A 218 0.41 8.34 16.08
CA SER A 218 1.76 8.07 15.56
C SER A 218 2.00 6.56 15.42
N SER A 219 1.54 5.76 16.39
CA SER A 219 1.67 4.30 16.36
C SER A 219 1.06 3.68 15.10
N PHE A 220 -0.06 4.22 14.61
CA PHE A 220 -0.69 3.72 13.39
C PHE A 220 0.19 4.00 12.16
N ASN A 221 0.77 5.20 12.08
CA ASN A 221 1.69 5.57 11.01
C ASN A 221 2.96 4.71 11.03
N ASP A 222 3.53 4.49 12.22
CA ASP A 222 4.75 3.68 12.41
C ASP A 222 4.51 2.21 12.01
N LEU A 223 3.29 1.72 12.20
CA LEU A 223 2.85 0.41 11.73
C LEU A 223 2.48 0.36 10.24
N GLY A 224 2.61 1.47 9.50
CA GLY A 224 2.38 1.55 8.06
C GLY A 224 0.93 1.84 7.65
N PHE A 225 0.07 2.20 8.60
CA PHE A 225 -1.31 2.60 8.32
C PHE A 225 -1.45 4.10 8.10
N LYS A 226 -2.32 4.47 7.18
CA LYS A 226 -2.90 5.80 7.04
C LYS A 226 -4.25 5.84 7.75
N ILE A 227 -4.43 6.86 8.58
CA ILE A 227 -5.69 7.13 9.26
C ILE A 227 -6.69 7.75 8.28
N VAL A 228 -7.91 7.23 8.26
CA VAL A 228 -9.06 7.81 7.55
C VAL A 228 -10.18 8.01 8.55
N ASN A 229 -10.49 9.27 8.85
CA ASN A 229 -11.63 9.63 9.69
C ASN A 229 -12.93 9.51 8.89
N SER A 230 -14.00 9.05 9.53
CA SER A 230 -15.32 8.85 8.92
C SER A 230 -15.25 8.10 7.58
N PRO A 231 -14.65 6.89 7.55
CA PRO A 231 -14.37 6.18 6.31
C PRO A 231 -15.65 5.81 5.55
N SER A 232 -15.64 6.03 4.24
CA SER A 232 -16.69 5.50 3.34
C SER A 232 -16.53 3.99 3.15
N LEU A 233 -17.62 3.29 2.86
CA LEU A 233 -17.56 1.86 2.52
C LEU A 233 -16.70 1.60 1.27
N GLN A 234 -16.61 2.58 0.36
CA GLN A 234 -15.79 2.47 -0.84
C GLN A 234 -14.31 2.39 -0.52
N ILE A 235 -13.80 3.17 0.45
CA ILE A 235 -12.39 3.10 0.82
C ILE A 235 -12.04 1.76 1.50
N VAL A 236 -12.97 1.21 2.27
CA VAL A 236 -12.84 -0.13 2.87
C VAL A 236 -12.80 -1.20 1.78
N LEU A 237 -13.74 -1.18 0.84
CA LEU A 237 -13.76 -2.11 -0.30
C LEU A 237 -12.49 -2.02 -1.15
N ASN A 238 -11.98 -0.80 -1.40
CA ASN A 238 -10.73 -0.61 -2.14
C ASN A 238 -9.54 -1.25 -1.43
N SER A 239 -9.49 -1.18 -0.09
CA SER A 239 -8.45 -1.87 0.69
C SER A 239 -8.58 -3.39 0.61
N LEU A 240 -9.79 -3.92 0.73
CA LEU A 240 -10.06 -5.36 0.60
C LEU A 240 -9.66 -5.89 -0.79
N ARG A 241 -9.98 -5.16 -1.85
CA ARG A 241 -9.56 -5.46 -3.23
C ARG A 241 -8.04 -5.46 -3.38
N ALA A 242 -7.35 -4.64 -2.61
CA ALA A 242 -5.89 -4.63 -2.53
C ALA A 242 -5.32 -5.76 -1.64
N GLY A 243 -6.15 -6.69 -1.17
CA GLY A 243 -5.72 -7.80 -0.32
C GLY A 243 -5.42 -7.39 1.12
N ARG A 244 -5.93 -6.24 1.57
CA ARG A 244 -5.61 -5.64 2.87
C ARG A 244 -6.85 -5.55 3.75
N ILE A 245 -6.81 -6.30 4.85
CA ILE A 245 -7.80 -6.23 5.94
C ILE A 245 -7.75 -4.83 6.58
N VAL A 246 -8.90 -4.30 6.97
CA VAL A 246 -9.06 -2.93 7.48
C VAL A 246 -9.47 -2.97 8.95
N PRO A 247 -8.59 -2.54 9.88
CA PRO A 247 -9.02 -2.17 11.22
C PRO A 247 -9.99 -0.98 11.13
N TYR A 248 -11.20 -1.16 11.67
CA TYR A 248 -12.31 -0.23 11.58
C TYR A 248 -12.85 0.03 12.98
N GLY A 249 -12.80 1.28 13.40
CA GLY A 249 -13.27 1.76 14.69
C GLY A 249 -14.57 2.54 14.55
N ALA A 250 -15.49 2.31 15.48
CA ALA A 250 -16.72 3.07 15.62
C ALA A 250 -16.99 3.43 17.09
N ILE A 251 -17.81 4.45 17.28
CA ILE A 251 -18.19 5.02 18.58
C ILE A 251 -19.69 4.84 18.79
N ASN A 252 -20.10 4.50 20.01
CA ASN A 252 -21.51 4.50 20.40
C ASN A 252 -21.94 5.88 20.94
N THR A 253 -23.23 6.07 21.19
CA THR A 253 -23.78 7.35 21.68
C THR A 253 -23.24 7.78 23.05
N SER A 254 -22.68 6.85 23.83
CA SER A 254 -22.02 7.13 25.12
C SER A 254 -20.54 7.48 24.99
N GLY A 255 -19.99 7.55 23.78
CA GLY A 255 -18.57 7.84 23.54
C GLY A 255 -17.64 6.63 23.63
N ASN A 256 -18.16 5.43 23.87
CA ASN A 256 -17.34 4.22 23.93
C ASN A 256 -16.92 3.79 22.52
N GLN A 257 -15.63 3.52 22.36
CA GLN A 257 -15.05 3.04 21.11
C GLN A 257 -15.00 1.51 21.08
N HIS A 258 -15.21 0.93 19.89
CA HIS A 258 -14.88 -0.46 19.62
C HIS A 258 -14.33 -0.63 18.22
N TRP A 259 -13.44 -1.60 18.06
CA TRP A 259 -12.70 -1.86 16.82
C TRP A 259 -12.91 -3.28 16.35
N VAL A 260 -13.05 -3.43 15.03
CA VAL A 260 -13.19 -4.71 14.33
C VAL A 260 -12.22 -4.77 13.15
N ALA A 261 -11.90 -5.97 12.66
CA ALA A 261 -11.12 -6.15 11.44
C ALA A 261 -12.04 -6.54 10.28
N VAL A 262 -12.25 -5.63 9.32
CA VAL A 262 -13.01 -5.91 8.11
C VAL A 262 -12.13 -6.72 7.16
N TYR A 263 -12.51 -7.96 6.87
CA TYR A 263 -11.69 -8.91 6.11
C TYR A 263 -12.30 -9.35 4.78
N GLY A 264 -13.56 -9.01 4.53
CA GLY A 264 -14.23 -9.44 3.32
C GLY A 264 -15.44 -8.62 2.92
N TYR A 265 -15.92 -8.89 1.72
CA TYR A 265 -17.08 -8.26 1.11
C TYR A 265 -17.80 -9.28 0.22
N THR A 266 -19.13 -9.30 0.26
CA THR A 266 -19.96 -10.32 -0.41
C THR A 266 -21.06 -9.75 -1.30
N GLY A 267 -21.13 -8.43 -1.45
CA GLY A 267 -22.25 -7.73 -2.08
C GLY A 267 -22.01 -7.21 -3.50
N ASP A 268 -22.85 -6.25 -3.90
CA ASP A 268 -22.77 -5.53 -5.18
C ASP A 268 -21.82 -4.34 -5.08
N TYR A 269 -20.82 -4.31 -5.96
CA TYR A 269 -19.79 -3.28 -5.94
C TYR A 269 -20.26 -1.86 -6.31
N LYS A 270 -21.46 -1.70 -6.89
CA LYS A 270 -22.07 -0.41 -7.23
C LYS A 270 -22.94 0.15 -6.10
N THR A 271 -23.49 -0.72 -5.25
CA THR A 271 -24.42 -0.33 -4.19
C THR A 271 -23.95 -0.92 -2.86
N LEU A 272 -22.96 -0.25 -2.26
CA LEU A 272 -22.31 -0.74 -1.06
C LEU A 272 -23.23 -0.63 0.17
N LYS A 273 -23.36 -1.75 0.89
CA LYS A 273 -24.06 -1.83 2.18
C LYS A 273 -23.12 -2.39 3.23
N SER A 274 -23.21 -1.89 4.46
CA SER A 274 -22.40 -2.39 5.57
C SER A 274 -22.71 -3.87 5.91
N SER A 275 -23.91 -4.36 5.58
CA SER A 275 -24.31 -5.77 5.72
C SER A 275 -23.48 -6.74 4.87
N ASP A 276 -22.86 -6.23 3.81
CA ASP A 276 -22.14 -7.04 2.85
C ASP A 276 -20.66 -7.20 3.24
N PHE A 277 -20.18 -6.39 4.19
CA PHE A 277 -18.82 -6.46 4.72
C PHE A 277 -18.73 -7.46 5.87
N LEU A 278 -17.73 -8.34 5.78
CA LEU A 278 -17.43 -9.36 6.77
C LEU A 278 -16.38 -8.84 7.75
N ILE A 279 -16.59 -9.12 9.04
CA ILE A 279 -15.70 -8.67 10.12
C ILE A 279 -15.23 -9.83 10.99
N TYR A 280 -14.02 -9.69 11.52
CA TYR A 280 -13.59 -10.35 12.73
C TYR A 280 -13.74 -9.37 13.89
N ASP A 281 -14.59 -9.72 14.84
CA ASP A 281 -14.77 -8.95 16.06
C ASP A 281 -13.96 -9.54 17.22
N PRO A 282 -13.00 -8.78 17.79
CA PRO A 282 -12.17 -9.25 18.89
C PRO A 282 -12.92 -9.54 20.20
N ALA A 283 -14.07 -8.90 20.44
CA ALA A 283 -14.76 -8.94 21.73
C ALA A 283 -16.18 -9.53 21.65
N TYR A 284 -16.81 -9.54 20.49
CA TYR A 284 -18.20 -10.02 20.36
C TYR A 284 -18.30 -11.07 19.26
N SER A 285 -19.46 -11.72 19.16
CA SER A 285 -19.76 -12.73 18.14
C SER A 285 -20.42 -12.12 16.89
N ARG A 286 -20.01 -10.90 16.51
CA ARG A 286 -20.48 -10.21 15.30
C ARG A 286 -19.66 -10.66 14.10
N THR A 287 -20.33 -10.80 12.96
CA THR A 287 -19.75 -11.26 11.70
C THR A 287 -19.92 -10.25 10.57
N LYS A 288 -20.83 -9.28 10.71
CA LYS A 288 -21.08 -8.24 9.71
C LYS A 288 -20.77 -6.84 10.24
N LEU A 289 -20.29 -5.97 9.36
CA LEU A 289 -20.04 -4.57 9.72
C LEU A 289 -21.33 -3.83 10.12
N SER A 290 -22.47 -4.18 9.53
CA SER A 290 -23.78 -3.64 9.94
C SER A 290 -24.10 -3.93 11.41
N GLU A 291 -23.80 -5.14 11.92
CA GLU A 291 -24.03 -5.48 13.33
C GLU A 291 -23.13 -4.65 14.26
N HIS A 292 -21.89 -4.39 13.82
CA HIS A 292 -20.98 -3.52 14.54
C HIS A 292 -21.51 -2.08 14.58
N LEU A 293 -21.93 -1.55 13.43
CA LEU A 293 -22.46 -0.20 13.31
C LEU A 293 -23.83 -0.03 13.97
N ASN A 294 -24.63 -1.08 14.12
CA ASN A 294 -25.87 -0.99 14.90
C ASN A 294 -25.60 -0.75 16.40
N ALA A 295 -24.51 -1.30 16.93
CA ALA A 295 -24.11 -1.10 18.33
C ALA A 295 -23.21 0.12 18.54
N PHE A 296 -22.42 0.48 17.54
CA PHE A 296 -21.48 1.61 17.52
C PHE A 296 -21.79 2.47 16.28
N SER A 297 -22.82 3.32 16.40
CA SER A 297 -23.48 4.00 15.27
C SER A 297 -22.66 5.07 14.57
N ILE A 298 -21.59 5.56 15.20
CA ILE A 298 -20.75 6.61 14.64
C ILE A 298 -19.49 5.97 14.06
N SER A 299 -19.43 5.88 12.73
CA SER A 299 -18.19 5.54 12.04
C SER A 299 -17.10 6.54 12.39
N TYR A 300 -16.05 6.09 13.07
CA TYR A 300 -15.03 6.96 13.62
C TYR A 300 -13.78 6.97 12.73
N MET A 301 -13.19 5.80 12.51
CA MET A 301 -11.86 5.71 11.93
C MET A 301 -11.65 4.37 11.20
N ALA A 302 -10.98 4.39 10.05
CA ALA A 302 -10.38 3.20 9.46
C ALA A 302 -8.87 3.38 9.30
N LEU A 303 -8.14 2.28 9.45
CA LEU A 303 -6.70 2.22 9.22
C LEU A 303 -6.44 1.55 7.87
N ILE A 304 -5.98 2.33 6.88
CA ILE A 304 -5.70 1.85 5.53
C ILE A 304 -4.19 1.65 5.39
N TYR A 305 -3.76 0.41 5.19
CA TYR A 305 -2.34 0.10 5.06
C TYR A 305 -1.81 0.57 3.71
N ASN A 306 -0.65 1.24 3.68
CA ASN A 306 -0.10 1.92 2.50
C ASN A 306 0.40 0.98 1.40
#